data_AF-A0AAV0Y174-F1
#
_entry.id   AF-A0AAV0Y174-F1
#
_cell.length_a   1.000
_cell.length_b   1.000
_cell.length_c   1.000
_cell.angle_alpha   90.00
_cell.angle_beta   90.00
_cell.angle_gamma   90.00
#
_symmetry.space_group_name_H-M   'P 1'
#
loop_
_entity.id
_entity.type
_entity.pdbx_description
1 polymer ?
#
loop_
_entity_poly.entity_id
_entity_poly.type
_entity_poly.pdbx_seq_one_letter_code
_entity_poly.pdbx_strand_id
1 'polypeptide(L)'
;MVRGYNKPAEQICNRLGECFLLDNYFETPRQSSLPKVSHIHCDGALLSNCCGPQYKMHMFQHFQLGIIKPDNCCGSQNGDIIMVHNFAYSESLKTEVIIGKKIVLQEYYNSVPCNSSSLGIYVFQHLSTFKMWPVT
;
A
#
# COMPACT_ATOMS: atom_id res chain seq x y z
N MET A 1 10.62 -12.87 -3.88
CA MET A 1 9.84 -13.58 -2.83
C MET A 1 10.81 -14.33 -1.91
N VAL A 2 11.23 -13.73 -0.79
CA VAL A 2 12.11 -14.44 0.17
C VAL A 2 11.23 -15.13 1.21
N ARG A 3 11.10 -16.45 1.07
CA ARG A 3 10.46 -17.33 2.07
C ARG A 3 11.55 -17.87 3.00
N GLY A 4 11.77 -17.19 4.13
CA GLY A 4 12.61 -17.68 5.24
C GLY A 4 13.29 -16.53 5.99
N TYR A 5 13.09 -16.47 7.31
CA TYR A 5 13.75 -15.53 8.23
C TYR A 5 15.30 -15.61 8.21
N ASN A 6 15.85 -16.62 7.56
CA ASN A 6 17.27 -16.99 7.64
C ASN A 6 18.14 -16.37 6.53
N LYS A 7 17.66 -15.37 5.78
CA LYS A 7 18.37 -14.80 4.62
C LYS A 7 18.43 -13.26 4.60
N PRO A 8 19.00 -12.61 5.64
CA PRO A 8 19.07 -11.16 5.72
C PRO A 8 19.85 -10.50 4.56
N ALA A 9 20.92 -11.14 4.09
CA ALA A 9 21.70 -10.64 2.95
C ALA A 9 20.88 -10.60 1.64
N GLU A 10 20.09 -11.64 1.38
CA GLU A 10 19.23 -11.71 0.18
C GLU A 10 18.17 -10.59 0.22
N GLN A 11 17.60 -10.30 1.39
CA GLN A 11 16.64 -9.20 1.57
C GLN A 11 17.29 -7.83 1.27
N ILE A 12 18.51 -7.61 1.74
CA ILE A 12 19.26 -6.37 1.48
C ILE A 12 19.60 -6.23 -0.01
N CYS A 13 20.14 -7.28 -0.63
CA CYS A 13 20.47 -7.24 -2.06
C CYS A 13 19.23 -6.98 -2.92
N ASN A 14 18.11 -7.61 -2.61
CA ASN A 14 16.85 -7.37 -3.31
C ASN A 14 16.40 -5.91 -3.13
N ARG A 15 16.46 -5.37 -1.90
CA ARG A 15 16.08 -3.98 -1.64
C ARG A 15 16.96 -2.98 -2.38
N LEU A 16 18.27 -3.21 -2.41
CA LEU A 16 19.20 -2.40 -3.20
C LEU A 16 18.85 -2.47 -4.68
N GLY A 17 18.58 -3.67 -5.21
CA GLY A 17 18.12 -3.86 -6.58
C GLY A 17 16.85 -3.06 -6.89
N GLU A 18 15.84 -3.09 -6.01
CA GLU A 18 14.64 -2.27 -6.15
C GLU A 18 14.96 -0.77 -6.18
N CYS A 19 15.80 -0.28 -5.28
CA CYS A 19 16.21 1.13 -5.25
C CYS A 19 16.87 1.57 -6.56
N PHE A 20 17.79 0.75 -7.11
CA PHE A 20 18.46 1.06 -8.38
C PHE A 20 17.54 0.99 -9.61
N LEU A 21 16.50 0.15 -9.56
CA LEU A 21 15.54 0.03 -10.66
C LEU A 21 14.53 1.18 -10.67
N LEU A 22 14.15 1.72 -9.51
CA LEU A 22 13.24 2.87 -9.41
C LEU A 22 13.79 4.11 -10.11
N ASP A 23 15.10 4.32 -10.07
CA ASP A 23 15.76 5.44 -10.77
C ASP A 23 15.66 5.34 -12.30
N ASN A 24 15.34 4.15 -12.84
CA ASN A 24 15.19 3.90 -14.27
C ASN A 24 13.72 3.72 -14.71
N TYR A 25 12.75 3.88 -13.81
CA TYR A 25 11.36 3.50 -14.06
C TYR A 25 10.39 4.70 -14.13
N PHE A 26 10.67 5.71 -14.94
CA PHE A 26 9.66 6.65 -15.48
C PHE A 26 10.21 7.13 -16.85
N GLU A 27 9.54 7.07 -17.99
CA GLU A 27 8.14 7.32 -18.33
C GLU A 27 7.73 6.49 -19.57
N THR A 28 6.50 5.96 -19.60
CA THR A 28 5.75 6.01 -20.85
C THR A 28 4.38 6.60 -20.56
N PRO A 29 4.00 7.75 -21.18
CA PRO A 29 2.66 8.26 -21.05
C PRO A 29 1.74 7.35 -21.85
N ARG A 30 0.82 6.63 -21.19
CA ARG A 30 -0.15 5.80 -21.90
C ARG A 30 -1.54 6.01 -21.33
N GLN A 31 -2.45 6.27 -22.26
CA GLN A 31 -3.79 6.79 -22.11
C GLN A 31 -4.66 6.13 -21.03
N SER A 32 -5.46 7.01 -20.44
CA SER A 32 -6.54 6.80 -19.49
C SER A 32 -7.54 5.71 -19.91
N SER A 33 -7.58 4.64 -19.14
CA SER A 33 -8.86 4.12 -18.66
C SER A 33 -8.68 3.86 -17.18
N LEU A 34 -9.39 4.67 -16.39
CA LEU A 34 -9.52 4.73 -14.93
C LEU A 34 -9.23 3.42 -14.18
N PRO A 35 -8.85 3.52 -12.89
CA PRO A 35 -8.87 2.34 -12.08
C PRO A 35 -10.24 1.66 -12.08
N LYS A 36 -10.22 0.34 -12.19
CA LYS A 36 -11.44 -0.47 -12.12
C LYS A 36 -11.55 -1.04 -10.72
N VAL A 37 -12.37 -0.40 -9.89
CA VAL A 37 -12.89 -1.06 -8.69
C VAL A 37 -13.74 -2.26 -9.09
N SER A 38 -13.57 -3.36 -8.37
CA SER A 38 -14.28 -4.61 -8.65
C SER A 38 -14.58 -5.39 -7.38
N HIS A 39 -15.39 -6.45 -7.50
CA HIS A 39 -15.78 -7.31 -6.38
C HIS A 39 -16.54 -6.54 -5.29
N ILE A 40 -17.77 -6.13 -5.62
CA ILE A 40 -18.67 -5.43 -4.69
C ILE A 40 -18.91 -6.25 -3.43
N HIS A 41 -18.97 -5.59 -2.29
CA HIS A 41 -19.34 -6.20 -1.01
C HIS A 41 -20.06 -5.20 -0.09
N CYS A 42 -20.51 -5.66 1.08
CA CYS A 42 -21.28 -4.85 2.05
C CYS A 42 -20.78 -5.00 3.50
N ASP A 43 -19.72 -5.79 3.72
CA ASP A 43 -19.18 -6.16 5.04
C ASP A 43 -17.92 -5.36 5.44
N GLY A 44 -17.54 -4.35 4.65
CA GLY A 44 -16.39 -3.51 4.93
C GLY A 44 -16.67 -2.36 5.88
N ALA A 45 -15.62 -1.87 6.53
CA ALA A 45 -15.69 -0.64 7.31
C ALA A 45 -15.93 0.56 6.38
N LEU A 46 -16.95 1.35 6.67
CA LEU A 46 -17.30 2.56 5.95
C LEU A 46 -17.20 3.75 6.90
N LEU A 47 -16.44 4.78 6.53
CA LEU A 47 -16.35 6.02 7.31
C LEU A 47 -17.59 6.88 7.05
N SER A 48 -17.92 7.79 7.98
CA SER A 48 -19.17 8.59 7.96
C SER A 48 -19.41 9.38 6.67
N ASN A 49 -18.35 9.67 5.90
CA ASN A 49 -18.40 10.47 4.67
C ASN A 49 -18.17 9.62 3.42
N CYS A 50 -18.23 8.30 3.55
CA CYS A 50 -18.11 7.35 2.45
C CYS A 50 -19.47 6.71 2.20
N CYS A 51 -19.78 6.49 0.94
CA CYS A 51 -21.00 5.81 0.52
C CYS A 51 -20.65 4.56 -0.29
N GLY A 52 -21.61 3.63 -0.32
CA GLY A 52 -21.50 2.45 -1.16
C GLY A 52 -21.63 2.79 -2.65
N PRO A 53 -21.30 1.86 -3.54
CA PRO A 53 -20.84 0.49 -3.25
C PRO A 53 -19.42 0.41 -2.65
N GLN A 54 -19.18 -0.65 -1.88
CA GLN A 54 -17.85 -0.99 -1.34
C GLN A 54 -17.22 -2.07 -2.21
N TYR A 55 -15.90 -2.09 -2.33
CA TYR A 55 -15.18 -2.98 -3.22
C TYR A 55 -14.00 -3.65 -2.54
N LYS A 56 -13.71 -4.90 -2.94
CA LYS A 56 -12.59 -5.68 -2.40
C LYS A 56 -11.28 -5.45 -3.16
N MET A 57 -11.35 -4.88 -4.36
CA MET A 57 -10.21 -4.78 -5.25
C MET A 57 -10.26 -3.52 -6.11
N HIS A 58 -9.09 -2.94 -6.35
CA HIS A 58 -8.87 -1.76 -7.16
C HIS A 58 -7.72 -2.04 -8.13
N MET A 59 -8.03 -2.04 -9.43
CA MET A 59 -7.07 -2.35 -10.49
C MET A 59 -6.44 -1.07 -11.04
N PHE A 60 -5.12 -0.97 -10.94
CA PHE A 60 -4.32 0.04 -11.62
C PHE A 60 -3.74 -0.54 -12.91
N GLN A 61 -3.10 0.31 -13.72
CA GLN A 61 -2.53 -0.10 -15.00
C GLN A 61 -1.45 -1.18 -14.86
N HIS A 62 -0.62 -1.10 -13.82
CA HIS A 62 0.55 -1.96 -13.65
C HIS A 62 0.47 -2.89 -12.44
N PHE A 63 -0.49 -2.66 -11.54
CA PHE A 63 -0.63 -3.43 -10.32
C PHE A 63 -2.10 -3.41 -9.87
N GLN A 64 -2.41 -4.23 -8.87
CA GLN A 64 -3.72 -4.23 -8.22
C GLN A 64 -3.53 -4.06 -6.73
N LEU A 65 -4.53 -3.48 -6.08
CA LEU A 65 -4.66 -3.50 -4.63
C LEU A 65 -5.91 -4.26 -4.24
N GLY A 66 -5.81 -5.07 -3.20
CA GLY A 66 -6.91 -5.83 -2.63
C GLY A 66 -7.08 -5.51 -1.14
N ILE A 67 -8.15 -6.04 -0.55
CA ILE A 67 -8.33 -6.02 0.92
C ILE A 67 -7.72 -7.26 1.60
N ILE A 68 -7.21 -8.23 0.82
CA ILE A 68 -6.64 -9.49 1.29
C ILE A 68 -5.17 -9.57 0.90
N LYS A 69 -4.34 -10.16 1.77
CA LYS A 69 -2.92 -10.45 1.50
C LYS A 69 -2.76 -11.27 0.21
N PRO A 70 -1.68 -11.05 -0.56
CA PRO A 70 -0.56 -10.14 -0.27
C PRO A 70 -0.77 -8.69 -0.73
N ASP A 71 -1.82 -8.41 -1.51
CA ASP A 71 -2.00 -7.13 -2.23
C ASP A 71 -2.70 -6.05 -1.39
N ASN A 72 -2.72 -6.20 -0.05
CA ASN A 72 -3.47 -5.33 0.86
C ASN A 72 -2.64 -4.25 1.55
N CYS A 73 -1.48 -3.92 1.00
CA CYS A 73 -0.64 -2.84 1.48
C CYS A 73 -0.15 -1.96 0.33
N CYS A 74 -0.13 -0.65 0.54
CA CYS A 74 0.42 0.32 -0.41
C CYS A 74 1.13 1.47 0.31
N GLY A 75 1.95 2.21 -0.44
CA GLY A 75 2.57 3.46 0.00
C GLY A 75 1.80 4.67 -0.53
N SER A 76 1.74 5.75 0.25
CA SER A 76 1.26 7.07 -0.23
C SER A 76 2.44 7.96 -0.65
N GLN A 77 2.15 9.00 -1.44
CA GLN A 77 3.16 10.02 -1.80
C GLN A 77 3.75 10.73 -0.59
N ASN A 78 3.02 10.78 0.54
CA ASN A 78 3.49 11.35 1.81
C ASN A 78 4.34 10.37 2.63
N GLY A 79 4.64 9.18 2.10
CA GLY A 79 5.40 8.14 2.80
C GLY A 79 4.58 7.33 3.81
N ASP A 80 3.24 7.45 3.81
CA ASP A 80 2.41 6.57 4.64
C ASP A 80 2.44 5.15 4.08
N ILE A 81 2.59 4.16 4.95
CA ILE A 81 2.30 2.77 4.58
C ILE A 81 0.90 2.45 5.06
N ILE A 82 0.04 2.01 4.16
CA ILE A 82 -1.39 1.85 4.38
C ILE A 82 -1.73 0.38 4.25
N MET A 83 -2.37 -0.17 5.29
CA MET A 83 -3.06 -1.46 5.19
C MET A 83 -4.48 -1.22 4.71
N VAL A 84 -4.78 -1.74 3.53
CA VAL A 84 -6.06 -1.56 2.83
C VAL A 84 -7.11 -2.49 3.44
N HIS A 85 -8.28 -1.94 3.74
CA HIS A 85 -9.40 -2.68 4.29
C HIS A 85 -10.67 -2.58 3.45
N ASN A 86 -10.81 -1.51 2.67
CA ASN A 86 -11.97 -1.28 1.83
C ASN A 86 -11.68 -0.23 0.75
N PHE A 87 -12.43 -0.25 -0.33
CA PHE A 87 -12.48 0.81 -1.35
C PHE A 87 -13.92 1.31 -1.48
N ALA A 88 -14.12 2.62 -1.45
CA ALA A 88 -15.45 3.22 -1.52
C ALA A 88 -15.40 4.62 -2.15
N TYR A 89 -16.56 5.22 -2.41
CA TYR A 89 -16.63 6.62 -2.84
C TYR A 89 -16.75 7.55 -1.63
N SER A 90 -15.96 8.62 -1.60
CA SER A 90 -16.07 9.67 -0.58
C SER A 90 -16.94 10.81 -1.08
N GLU A 91 -18.04 11.08 -0.39
CA GLU A 91 -18.92 12.20 -0.73
C GLU A 91 -18.27 13.56 -0.46
N SER A 92 -17.38 13.64 0.53
CA SER A 92 -16.65 14.86 0.88
C SER A 92 -15.55 15.21 -0.11
N LEU A 93 -14.81 14.19 -0.61
CA LEU A 93 -13.72 14.39 -1.55
C LEU A 93 -14.15 14.26 -3.01
N LYS A 94 -15.39 13.80 -3.25
CA LYS A 94 -15.96 13.54 -4.57
C LYS A 94 -15.12 12.59 -5.43
N THR A 95 -14.44 11.63 -4.80
CA THR A 95 -13.55 10.67 -5.48
C THR A 95 -13.56 9.30 -4.79
N GLU A 96 -13.03 8.30 -5.49
CA GLU A 96 -12.73 6.99 -4.92
C GLU A 96 -11.63 7.10 -3.87
N VAL A 97 -11.81 6.39 -2.76
CA VAL A 97 -10.88 6.38 -1.65
C VAL A 97 -10.54 4.96 -1.23
N ILE A 98 -9.29 4.79 -0.80
CA ILE A 98 -8.85 3.66 0.02
C ILE A 98 -9.25 3.96 1.46
N ILE A 99 -9.99 3.05 2.09
CA ILE A 99 -10.21 3.06 3.53
C ILE A 99 -9.30 2.00 4.14
N GLY A 100 -8.51 2.42 5.11
CA GLY A 100 -7.46 1.57 5.67
C GLY A 100 -6.91 2.08 6.99
N LYS A 101 -5.84 1.45 7.44
CA LYS A 101 -5.11 1.87 8.64
C LYS A 101 -3.68 2.23 8.24
N LYS A 102 -3.20 3.36 8.75
CA LYS A 102 -1.79 3.72 8.62
C LYS A 102 -0.98 2.81 9.53
N ILE A 103 0.08 2.26 8.98
CA ILE A 103 1.08 1.52 9.72
C ILE A 103 1.99 2.53 10.43
N VAL A 104 2.08 2.42 11.75
CA VAL A 104 3.03 3.18 12.55
C VAL A 104 4.31 2.37 12.65
N LEU A 105 5.37 2.91 12.04
CA LEU A 105 6.68 2.30 12.00
C LEU A 105 7.34 2.39 13.37
N GLN A 106 7.93 1.28 13.81
CA GLN A 106 8.92 1.28 14.85
C GLN A 106 10.28 1.21 14.18
N GLU A 107 11.14 2.14 14.56
CA GLU A 107 12.52 2.11 14.15
C GLU A 107 13.17 0.83 14.73
N TYR A 108 14.07 0.22 13.99
CA TYR A 108 14.94 -0.90 14.39
C TYR A 108 14.34 -2.31 14.22
N TYR A 109 14.41 -2.85 12.98
CA TYR A 109 14.25 -4.29 12.79
C TYR A 109 15.54 -5.05 13.04
N ASN A 110 16.69 -4.63 12.54
CA ASN A 110 17.96 -5.34 12.71
C ASN A 110 19.14 -4.41 12.40
N SER A 111 20.24 -4.53 13.15
CA SER A 111 21.48 -3.78 12.95
C SER A 111 22.54 -4.55 12.14
N VAL A 112 22.25 -5.79 11.76
CA VAL A 112 23.21 -6.68 11.08
C VAL A 112 22.66 -7.10 9.73
N PRO A 113 23.45 -6.98 8.63
CA PRO A 113 24.78 -6.37 8.53
C PRO A 113 24.80 -4.84 8.50
N CYS A 114 23.65 -4.19 8.37
CA CYS A 114 23.52 -2.74 8.37
C CYS A 114 22.19 -2.34 9.02
N ASN A 115 22.06 -1.05 9.37
CA ASN A 115 20.80 -0.54 9.89
C ASN A 115 19.71 -0.64 8.83
N SER A 116 18.67 -1.41 9.09
CA SER A 116 17.56 -1.60 8.15
C SER A 116 16.90 -0.28 7.73
N SER A 117 16.89 0.74 8.60
CA SER A 117 16.30 2.05 8.29
C SER A 117 17.05 2.80 7.18
N SER A 118 18.36 2.60 7.01
CA SER A 118 19.11 3.22 5.92
C SER A 118 18.73 2.67 4.55
N LEU A 119 18.07 1.52 4.51
CA LEU A 119 17.51 0.90 3.29
C LEU A 119 15.99 1.09 3.18
N GLY A 120 15.39 1.87 4.08
CA GLY A 120 13.94 2.06 4.15
C GLY A 120 13.19 0.79 4.59
N ILE A 121 13.83 -0.10 5.35
CA ILE A 121 13.25 -1.33 5.88
C ILE A 121 12.89 -1.13 7.36
N TYR A 122 11.62 -1.33 7.69
CA TYR A 122 11.06 -1.06 9.01
C TYR A 122 10.21 -2.22 9.53
N VAL A 123 10.10 -2.33 10.86
CA VAL A 123 9.08 -3.17 11.51
C VAL A 123 7.91 -2.28 11.89
N PHE A 124 6.71 -2.78 11.66
CA PHE A 124 5.53 -2.10 12.15
C PHE A 124 5.24 -2.50 13.59
N GLN A 125 4.79 -1.54 14.39
CA GLN A 125 4.40 -1.80 15.78
C GLN A 125 2.89 -1.85 15.94
N HIS A 126 2.22 -0.83 15.41
CA HIS A 126 0.80 -0.59 15.63
C HIS A 126 0.11 -0.10 14.35
N LEU A 127 -1.21 -0.32 14.28
CA LEU A 127 -2.07 0.22 13.23
C LEU A 127 -2.87 1.39 13.80
N SER A 128 -3.03 2.46 13.01
CA SER A 128 -3.88 3.59 13.39
C SER A 128 -5.37 3.20 13.44
N THR A 129 -6.21 4.15 13.85
CA THR A 129 -7.64 4.12 13.52
C THR A 129 -7.86 4.18 12.02
N PHE A 130 -9.08 3.83 11.57
CA PHE A 130 -9.42 3.91 10.15
C PHE A 130 -9.31 5.35 9.64
N LYS A 131 -8.68 5.48 8.48
CA LYS A 131 -8.56 6.72 7.72
C LYS A 131 -8.87 6.43 6.25
N MET A 132 -8.99 7.49 5.47
CA MET A 132 -9.18 7.40 4.03
C MET A 132 -8.12 8.18 3.26
N TRP A 133 -7.75 7.67 2.09
CA TRP A 133 -6.82 8.30 1.15
C TRP A 133 -7.43 8.32 -0.24
N PRO A 134 -7.36 9.44 -0.98
CA PRO A 134 -7.83 9.52 -2.36
C PRO A 134 -6.99 8.64 -3.28
N VAL A 135 -7.64 8.03 -4.27
CA VAL A 135 -6.99 7.25 -5.32
C VAL A 135 -6.87 8.10 -6.58
N THR A 136 -6.01 9.11 -6.54
CA THR A 136 -5.75 10.05 -7.64
C THR A 136 -4.27 10.16 -7.91
#